data_AF-V4KHC8-F1
#
_entry.id   AF-V4KHC8-F1
#
_cell.length_a   1.000
_cell.length_b   1.000
_cell.length_c   1.000
_cell.angle_alpha   90.00
_cell.angle_beta   90.00
_cell.angle_gamma   90.00
#
_symmetry.space_group_name_H-M   'P 1'
#
loop_
_entity.id
_entity.type
_entity.pdbx_description
1 polymer ?
#
loop_
_entity_poly.entity_id
_entity_poly.type
_entity_poly.pdbx_seq_one_letter_code
_entity_poly.pdbx_strand_id
1 'polypeptide(L)' 'MAKFIAVLIVFHFLFTTQFSSCLAACKFRCSATSHKSACLMYCNQCCKKCLCVPSGTYDNNGECPCYNNLKTKQGGPNCP' A
#
# COMPACT_ATOMS: atom_id res chain seq x y z
N MET A 1 -15.97 28.33 18.00
CA MET A 1 -16.67 27.10 17.58
C MET A 1 -16.32 26.66 16.16
N ALA A 2 -16.43 27.51 15.12
CA ALA A 2 -16.12 27.14 13.73
C ALA A 2 -14.66 26.68 13.47
N LYS A 3 -13.69 27.21 14.23
CA LYS A 3 -12.27 26.82 14.11
C LYS A 3 -12.01 25.36 14.51
N PHE A 4 -12.77 24.80 15.46
CA PHE A 4 -12.63 23.40 15.89
C PHE A 4 -13.20 22.42 14.85
N ILE A 5 -14.30 22.81 14.20
CA ILE A 5 -14.94 22.01 13.15
C ILE A 5 -14.01 21.86 11.94
N ALA A 6 -13.30 22.94 11.55
CA ALA A 6 -12.33 22.89 10.46
C ALA A 6 -11.19 21.89 10.72
N VAL A 7 -10.68 21.80 11.95
CA VAL A 7 -9.60 20.87 12.32
C VAL A 7 -10.08 19.41 12.20
N LEU A 8 -11.30 19.11 12.63
CA LEU A 8 -11.87 17.76 12.53
C LEU A 8 -12.11 17.31 11.08
N ILE A 9 -12.54 18.23 10.20
CA ILE A 9 -12.77 17.92 8.78
C ILE A 9 -11.45 17.64 8.07
N VAL A 10 -10.40 18.41 8.34
CA VAL A 10 -9.05 18.18 7.78
C VAL A 10 -8.47 16.85 8.29
N PHE A 11 -8.64 16.53 9.58
CA PHE A 11 -8.22 15.23 10.13
C PHE A 11 -8.93 14.05 9.46
N HIS A 12 -10.24 14.17 9.22
CA HIS A 12 -11.01 13.15 8.50
C HIS A 12 -10.58 13.02 7.03
N PHE A 13 -10.34 14.13 6.33
CA PHE A 13 -9.90 14.12 4.93
C PHE A 13 -8.49 13.52 4.75
N LEU A 14 -7.58 13.76 5.71
CA LEU A 14 -6.25 13.16 5.69
C LEU A 14 -6.30 11.66 6.03
N PHE A 15 -7.26 11.21 6.83
CA PHE A 15 -7.41 9.79 7.17
C PHE A 15 -8.06 8.95 6.05
N THR A 16 -8.98 9.51 5.27
CA THR A 16 -9.65 8.78 4.17
C THR A 16 -8.76 8.57 2.94
N THR A 17 -7.78 9.44 2.72
CA THR A 17 -6.88 9.41 1.56
C THR A 17 -5.83 8.29 1.66
N GLN A 18 -5.42 7.90 2.87
CA GLN A 18 -4.38 6.88 3.07
C GLN A 18 -4.85 5.45 2.74
N PHE A 19 -6.13 5.12 2.96
CA PHE A 19 -6.63 3.76 2.71
C PHE A 19 -7.00 3.53 1.23
N SER A 20 -7.52 4.56 0.57
CA SER A 20 -7.88 4.50 -0.86
C SER A 20 -6.65 4.38 -1.76
N SER A 21 -5.51 4.98 -1.37
CA SER A 21 -4.26 4.92 -2.13
C SER A 21 -3.70 3.49 -2.25
N CYS A 22 -3.73 2.70 -1.17
CA CYS A 22 -3.28 1.31 -1.19
C CYS A 22 -4.12 0.45 -2.15
N LEU A 23 -5.45 0.59 -2.10
CA LEU A 23 -6.34 -0.27 -2.89
C LEU A 23 -6.16 -0.03 -4.39
N ALA A 24 -6.04 1.24 -4.81
CA ALA A 24 -5.80 1.59 -6.21
C ALA A 24 -4.40 1.18 -6.66
N ALA A 25 -3.36 1.45 -5.87
CA ALA A 25 -1.99 1.13 -6.21
C ALA A 25 -1.76 -0.39 -6.30
N CYS A 26 -2.28 -1.17 -5.36
CA CYS A 26 -2.17 -2.64 -5.38
C CYS A 26 -2.96 -3.26 -6.55
N LYS A 27 -4.10 -2.68 -6.95
CA LYS A 27 -4.81 -3.10 -8.17
C LYS A 27 -3.95 -2.93 -9.42
N PHE A 28 -3.24 -1.82 -9.53
CA PHE A 28 -2.31 -1.60 -10.64
C PHE A 28 -1.13 -2.56 -10.57
N ARG A 29 -0.44 -2.65 -9.43
CA ARG A 29 0.71 -3.53 -9.19
C ARG A 29 0.41 -4.99 -9.56
N CYS A 30 -0.77 -5.48 -9.17
CA CYS A 30 -1.22 -6.85 -9.42
C CYS A 30 -1.97 -7.06 -10.75
N SER A 31 -1.99 -6.07 -11.64
CA SER A 31 -2.80 -6.14 -12.87
C SER A 31 -2.29 -7.18 -13.88
N ALA A 32 -0.97 -7.38 -13.93
CA ALA A 32 -0.30 -8.25 -14.90
C ALA A 32 -0.12 -9.71 -14.44
N THR A 33 -0.34 -10.02 -13.16
CA THR A 33 -0.21 -11.39 -12.64
C THR A 33 -1.48 -12.21 -12.86
N SER A 34 -1.32 -13.51 -13.10
CA SER A 34 -2.41 -14.49 -13.10
C SER A 34 -2.95 -14.75 -11.68
N HIS A 35 -2.12 -14.59 -10.64
CA HIS A 35 -2.47 -14.82 -9.24
C HIS A 35 -3.00 -13.56 -8.54
N LYS A 36 -4.01 -12.91 -9.14
CA LYS A 36 -4.51 -11.60 -8.71
C LYS A 36 -4.95 -11.56 -7.25
N SER A 37 -5.69 -12.56 -6.77
CA SER A 37 -6.21 -12.60 -5.40
C SER A 37 -5.09 -12.63 -4.35
N ALA A 38 -4.11 -13.53 -4.53
CA ALA A 38 -2.95 -13.64 -3.65
C ALA A 38 -2.09 -12.38 -3.68
N CYS A 39 -1.79 -11.85 -4.88
CA CYS A 39 -1.04 -10.61 -5.02
C CYS A 39 -1.72 -9.44 -4.30
N LEU A 40 -3.03 -9.25 -4.50
CA LEU A 40 -3.78 -8.19 -3.82
C LEU A 40 -3.75 -8.35 -2.31
N MET A 41 -3.87 -9.58 -1.79
CA MET A 41 -3.82 -9.85 -0.36
C MET A 41 -2.47 -9.42 0.24
N TYR A 42 -1.36 -9.89 -0.34
CA TYR A 42 -0.01 -9.56 0.15
C TYR A 42 0.34 -8.09 -0.07
N CYS A 43 0.04 -7.52 -1.25
CA CYS A 43 0.29 -6.10 -1.53
C CYS A 43 -0.44 -5.20 -0.53
N ASN A 44 -1.73 -5.45 -0.25
CA ASN A 44 -2.48 -4.64 0.70
C ASN A 44 -1.95 -4.78 2.13
N GLN A 45 -1.49 -5.97 2.54
CA GLN A 45 -0.86 -6.16 3.84
C GLN A 45 0.46 -5.36 3.94
N CYS A 46 1.30 -5.43 2.90
CA CYS A 46 2.54 -4.66 2.84
C CYS A 46 2.29 -3.15 2.78
N CYS A 47 1.30 -2.70 2.01
CA CYS A 47 0.93 -1.29 1.92
C CYS A 47 0.39 -0.77 3.25
N LYS A 48 -0.42 -1.53 3.99
CA LYS A 48 -0.87 -1.10 5.33
C LYS A 48 0.27 -0.94 6.32
N LYS A 49 1.34 -1.74 6.17
CA LYS A 49 2.51 -1.69 7.06
C LYS A 49 3.49 -0.58 6.67
N CYS A 50 3.73 -0.41 5.37
CA CYS A 50 4.77 0.47 4.85
C CYS A 50 4.24 1.77 4.25
N LEU A 51 2.92 1.89 4.09
CA LEU A 51 2.22 3.05 3.52
C LEU A 51 2.73 3.46 2.12
N CYS A 52 3.31 2.51 1.39
CA CYS A 52 3.98 2.71 0.10
C CYS A 52 3.79 1.47 -0.78
N VAL A 53 3.51 1.67 -2.07
CA VAL A 53 3.49 0.62 -3.11
C VAL A 53 4.41 1.09 -4.23
N PRO A 54 5.37 0.28 -4.70
CA PRO A 54 6.28 0.68 -5.76
C PRO A 54 5.59 0.79 -7.12
N SER A 55 6.14 1.64 -7.99
CA SER A 55 5.63 1.90 -9.33
C SER A 55 5.80 0.71 -10.28
N GLY A 56 4.92 0.62 -11.28
CA GLY A 56 4.91 -0.50 -12.23
C GLY A 56 4.21 -1.75 -11.70
N THR A 57 4.24 -2.82 -12.50
CA THR A 57 3.64 -4.13 -12.18
C THR A 57 4.67 -5.17 -11.72
N TYR A 58 5.94 -4.94 -12.06
CA TYR A 58 7.11 -5.75 -11.70
C TYR A 58 8.30 -4.81 -11.46
N ASP A 59 9.28 -5.28 -10.69
CA ASP A 59 10.49 -4.54 -10.33
C ASP A 59 10.21 -3.21 -9.58
N ASN A 60 11.22 -2.37 -9.41
CA ASN A 60 11.16 -1.09 -8.68
C ASN A 60 10.90 -1.19 -7.17
N ASN A 61 11.04 -2.37 -6.55
CA ASN A 61 10.83 -2.54 -5.12
C ASN A 61 11.71 -1.58 -4.28
N GLY A 62 12.85 -1.14 -4.81
CA GLY A 62 13.75 -0.16 -4.18
C GLY A 62 13.13 1.23 -3.94
N GLU A 63 12.06 1.61 -4.65
CA GLU A 63 11.34 2.87 -4.40
C GLU A 63 10.69 2.90 -3.01
N CYS A 64 10.29 1.73 -2.51
CA CYS A 64 9.71 1.56 -1.18
C CYS A 64 10.58 0.60 -0.35
N PRO A 65 11.64 1.06 0.33
CA PRO A 65 12.56 0.19 1.07
C PRO A 65 11.88 -0.71 2.10
N CYS A 66 10.87 -0.19 2.82
CA CYS A 66 10.07 -1.01 3.74
C CYS A 66 9.38 -2.18 3.01
N TYR A 67 8.74 -1.91 1.88
CA TYR A 67 8.02 -2.92 1.08
C TYR A 67 8.99 -4.01 0.58
N ASN A 68 10.18 -3.62 0.11
CA ASN A 68 11.22 -4.54 -0.38
C ASN A 68 11.84 -5.42 0.73
N ASN A 69 12.01 -4.84 1.92
CA ASN A 69 12.72 -5.47 3.03
C ASN A 69 11.84 -6.42 3.85
N LEU A 70 10.53 -6.43 3.63
CA LEU A 70 9.64 -7.38 4.29
C LEU A 70 9.90 -8.80 3.77
N LYS A 71 10.33 -9.68 4.67
CA LYS A 71 10.58 -11.09 4.39
C LYS A 71 9.58 -12.00 5.09
N THR A 72 9.30 -13.15 4.49
CA THR A 72 8.55 -14.23 5.14
C THR A 72 9.39 -14.84 6.26
N LYS A 73 8.79 -15.67 7.10
CA LYS A 73 9.54 -16.42 8.13
C LYS A 73 10.63 -17.33 7.54
N GLN A 74 10.52 -17.68 6.26
CA GLN A 74 11.49 -18.51 5.53
C GLN A 74 12.57 -17.66 4.82
N GLY A 75 12.55 -16.34 4.95
CA GLY A 75 13.56 -15.43 4.39
C GLY A 75 13.29 -14.95 2.96
N GLY A 76 12.25 -15.48 2.29
CA GLY A 76 11.84 -15.03 0.95
C GLY A 76 11.14 -13.66 0.96
N PRO A 77 10.97 -13.00 -0.20
CA PRO A 77 10.20 -11.77 -0.31
C PRO A 77 8.75 -12.01 0.13
N ASN A 78 8.23 -11.15 1.02
CA ASN A 78 6.84 -11.24 1.50
C ASN A 78 5.85 -10.43 0.65
N CYS A 79 6.35 -9.40 -0.04
CA CYS A 79 5.53 -8.48 -0.81
C CYS A 79 5.72 -8.72 -2.31
N PRO A 80 4.66 -8.62 -3.13
CA PRO A 80 4.73 -8.86 -4.57
C PRO A 80 5.46 -7.75 -5.32
#